data_AF-A0A7R7DKY7-F1
#
_entry.id   AF-A0A7R7DKY7-F1
#
_cell.length_a   1.000
_cell.length_b   1.000
_cell.length_c   1.000
_cell.angle_alpha   90.00
_cell.angle_beta   90.00
_cell.angle_gamma   90.00
#
_symmetry.space_group_name_H-M   'P 1'
#
loop_
_entity.id
_entity.type
_entity.pdbx_description
1 polymer ?
#
loop_
_entity_poly.entity_id
_entity_poly.type
_entity_poly.pdbx_seq_one_letter_code
_entity_poly.pdbx_strand_id
1 'polypeptide(L)'
;MDLGEDEQPPAWQPANDVERLMLDALVRNHSQDYFRLVATAPLYLPVFLGDANTDRQRVVVKTISDAEHLLVFTSVRGLTGYVEAGYTPDSRPDGYAQTSYEELAARRPEPEWRLAINPGQPIDAYVEIDAVMHAALGDIQIPLADELIDPAGVGERAPIPADFVPANEAERAIEYGLVHRDIDVAIDALVVADVLVATAEQARPDAALTDPDFPWQLESIDDIPSICVFTSQQRLTEVLPPDTPAYPTTLVKLALAWPDEDCQLMVNIGSAIELAFEGAMIPSFVSWASDLMERVESGEYAEPADARLADAAGTGVVVGGHAVDAVMPPAIGDLAPPVGAAAPVADPVLFQKVLTPEQVQAYLRGGDRRVAGFVHPYESVRELTTPQQLYTGLGLLHDRTPFRVDDEEVHVLRWTAYCPELYRLAIGGRDERTRAAVDGWVVAPAPFLGSGIAPGSAGAPEFKVDSVELPHGAQLCRLDRYGRQSEVANFDADTGTWAAAVGRPSWTEDVR
;
A
#
# COMPACT_ATOMS: atom_id res chain seq x y z
N MET A 1 0.18 -22.99 -36.22
CA MET A 1 1.48 -22.80 -35.54
C MET A 1 1.29 -21.47 -34.84
N ASP A 2 0.92 -21.55 -33.57
CA ASP A 2 0.73 -20.39 -32.69
C ASP A 2 2.00 -19.56 -32.68
N LEU A 3 1.85 -18.24 -32.83
CA LEU A 3 2.83 -17.27 -32.34
C LEU A 3 2.16 -16.64 -31.12
N GLY A 4 2.85 -16.82 -29.99
CA GLY A 4 2.34 -16.64 -28.64
C GLY A 4 1.92 -15.21 -28.33
N GLU A 5 1.00 -15.14 -27.39
CA GLU A 5 0.61 -13.95 -26.66
C GLU A 5 1.87 -13.22 -26.16
N ASP A 6 2.04 -11.96 -26.55
CA ASP A 6 3.04 -11.06 -25.98
C ASP A 6 2.70 -10.87 -24.49
N GLU A 7 3.38 -11.63 -23.63
CA GLU A 7 3.34 -11.48 -22.18
C GLU A 7 3.82 -10.06 -21.82
N GLN A 8 2.88 -9.21 -21.43
CA GLN A 8 3.16 -7.97 -20.70
C GLN A 8 4.08 -8.32 -19.51
N PRO A 9 5.22 -7.62 -19.32
CA PRO A 9 6.10 -7.93 -18.20
C PRO A 9 5.33 -7.77 -16.90
N PRO A 10 5.51 -8.66 -15.91
CA PRO A 10 4.78 -8.59 -14.66
C PRO A 10 5.09 -7.26 -13.96
N ALA A 11 4.05 -6.62 -13.43
CA ALA A 11 4.19 -5.46 -12.54
C ALA A 11 5.25 -5.77 -11.46
N TRP A 12 6.10 -4.79 -11.15
CA TRP A 12 7.12 -4.96 -10.12
C TRP A 12 6.47 -5.44 -8.83
N GLN A 13 7.10 -6.42 -8.19
CA GLN A 13 6.70 -6.89 -6.87
C GLN A 13 7.94 -6.85 -5.98
N PRO A 14 7.76 -6.75 -4.66
CA PRO A 14 8.84 -7.02 -3.72
C PRO A 14 9.34 -8.46 -3.87
N ALA A 15 10.65 -8.65 -3.99
CA ALA A 15 11.28 -9.96 -4.15
C ALA A 15 11.46 -10.70 -2.82
N ASN A 16 11.48 -9.97 -1.72
CA ASN A 16 11.63 -10.49 -0.37
C ASN A 16 10.95 -9.58 0.65
N ASP A 17 10.98 -9.96 1.92
CA ASP A 17 10.33 -9.21 2.99
C ASP A 17 11.00 -7.85 3.26
N VAL A 18 12.30 -7.71 2.97
CA VAL A 18 12.99 -6.41 3.09
C VAL A 18 12.39 -5.42 2.11
N GLU A 19 12.22 -5.80 0.85
CA GLU A 19 11.60 -4.95 -0.18
C GLU A 19 10.13 -4.66 0.12
N ARG A 20 9.40 -5.59 0.76
CA ARG A 20 8.02 -5.36 1.19
C ARG A 20 7.96 -4.33 2.31
N LEU A 21 8.85 -4.45 3.29
CA LEU A 21 8.93 -3.53 4.41
C LEU A 21 9.47 -2.16 3.98
N MET A 22 10.35 -2.10 2.99
CA MET A 22 10.80 -0.84 2.40
C MET A 22 9.66 -0.16 1.66
N LEU A 23 8.87 -0.92 0.88
CA LEU A 23 7.66 -0.40 0.26
C LEU A 23 6.64 0.07 1.30
N ASP A 24 6.41 -0.69 2.37
CA ASP A 24 5.51 -0.31 3.47
C ASP A 24 6.01 0.95 4.20
N ALA A 25 7.32 1.06 4.44
CA ALA A 25 7.92 2.26 5.03
C ALA A 25 7.81 3.48 4.10
N LEU A 26 7.89 3.28 2.78
CA LEU A 26 7.65 4.34 1.80
C LEU A 26 6.19 4.80 1.80
N VAL A 27 5.26 3.84 1.71
CA VAL A 27 3.81 4.10 1.74
C VAL A 27 3.39 4.83 3.02
N ARG A 28 3.99 4.48 4.17
CA ARG A 28 3.69 5.14 5.45
C ARG A 28 4.50 6.43 5.69
N ASN A 29 5.32 6.85 4.73
CA ASN A 29 6.30 7.93 4.88
C ASN A 29 7.19 7.80 6.13
N HIS A 30 7.54 6.57 6.49
CA HIS A 30 8.41 6.23 7.60
C HIS A 30 9.86 6.16 7.14
N SER A 31 10.41 7.33 6.78
CA SER A 31 11.83 7.50 6.38
C SER A 31 12.80 6.76 7.29
N GLN A 32 12.62 6.90 8.61
CA GLN A 32 13.48 6.24 9.59
C GLN A 32 13.45 4.71 9.46
N ASP A 33 12.28 4.11 9.24
CA ASP A 33 12.14 2.67 9.13
C ASP A 33 12.71 2.14 7.80
N TYR A 34 12.55 2.89 6.71
CA TYR A 34 13.19 2.59 5.44
C TYR A 34 14.72 2.54 5.58
N PHE A 35 15.33 3.59 6.16
CA PHE A 35 16.79 3.62 6.32
C PHE A 35 17.30 2.65 7.38
N ARG A 36 16.48 2.26 8.37
CA ARG A 36 16.80 1.12 9.27
C ARG A 36 16.87 -0.19 8.50
N LEU A 37 15.98 -0.43 7.55
CA LEU A 37 16.02 -1.62 6.71
C LEU A 37 17.29 -1.63 5.86
N VAL A 38 17.64 -0.51 5.22
CA VAL A 38 18.89 -0.37 4.46
C VAL A 38 20.13 -0.59 5.35
N ALA A 39 20.13 -0.05 6.56
CA ALA A 39 21.26 -0.16 7.50
C ALA A 39 21.47 -1.58 8.06
N THR A 40 20.42 -2.41 8.13
CA THR A 40 20.45 -3.70 8.85
C THR A 40 20.25 -4.92 7.98
N ALA A 41 19.63 -4.78 6.80
CA ALA A 41 19.40 -5.87 5.88
C ALA A 41 20.68 -6.28 5.12
N PRO A 42 20.74 -7.54 4.61
CA PRO A 42 21.70 -7.91 3.59
C PRO A 42 21.52 -7.05 2.33
N LEU A 43 22.64 -6.53 1.82
CA LEU A 43 22.69 -5.73 0.59
C LEU A 43 23.45 -6.50 -0.49
N TYR A 44 23.11 -6.24 -1.75
CA TYR A 44 23.67 -6.93 -2.91
C TYR A 44 24.29 -5.92 -3.87
N LEU A 45 25.56 -6.14 -4.20
CA LEU A 45 26.29 -5.36 -5.18
C LEU A 45 26.44 -6.17 -6.48
N PRO A 46 26.26 -5.57 -7.65
CA PRO A 46 26.65 -6.19 -8.91
C PRO A 46 28.19 -6.28 -9.01
N VAL A 47 28.70 -7.43 -9.44
CA VAL A 47 30.15 -7.67 -9.53
C VAL A 47 30.51 -8.35 -10.84
N PHE A 48 31.78 -8.22 -11.22
CA PHE A 48 32.36 -8.96 -12.33
C PHE A 48 33.13 -10.17 -11.80
N LEU A 49 32.66 -11.39 -12.05
CA LEU A 49 33.27 -12.64 -11.62
C LEU A 49 34.70 -12.81 -12.16
N GLY A 50 35.02 -12.18 -13.30
CA GLY A 50 36.38 -12.09 -13.83
C GLY A 50 37.37 -11.41 -12.88
N ASP A 51 36.90 -10.63 -11.92
CA ASP A 51 37.71 -9.90 -10.94
C ASP A 51 37.88 -10.68 -9.62
N ALA A 52 37.21 -11.83 -9.44
CA ALA A 52 37.10 -12.58 -8.18
C ALA A 52 38.44 -13.07 -7.59
N ASN A 53 39.53 -12.99 -8.36
CA ASN A 53 40.90 -13.35 -7.94
C ASN A 53 41.87 -12.16 -8.02
N THR A 54 41.36 -10.93 -8.01
CA THR A 54 42.18 -9.71 -8.08
C THR A 54 41.94 -8.86 -6.83
N ASP A 55 42.96 -8.10 -6.41
CA ASP A 55 42.83 -7.12 -5.31
C ASP A 55 41.98 -5.88 -5.71
N ARG A 56 41.35 -5.89 -6.89
CA ARG A 56 40.66 -4.74 -7.49
C ARG A 56 39.33 -5.17 -8.07
N GLN A 57 38.38 -5.48 -7.20
CA GLN A 57 37.01 -5.69 -7.60
C GLN A 57 36.45 -4.39 -8.20
N ARG A 58 36.04 -4.44 -9.47
CA ARG A 58 35.35 -3.30 -10.07
C ARG A 58 33.98 -3.14 -9.41
N VAL A 59 33.68 -1.90 -9.05
CA VAL A 59 32.39 -1.46 -8.52
C VAL A 59 31.59 -0.85 -9.66
N VAL A 60 30.28 -1.04 -9.62
CA VAL A 60 29.37 -0.49 -10.63
C VAL A 60 28.80 0.80 -10.06
N VAL A 61 29.12 1.90 -10.73
CA VAL A 61 28.65 3.25 -10.39
C VAL A 61 27.86 3.82 -11.55
N LYS A 62 26.88 4.66 -11.24
CA LYS A 62 26.10 5.44 -12.21
C LYS A 62 26.22 6.91 -11.86
N THR A 63 26.56 7.73 -12.85
CA THR A 63 26.55 9.18 -12.71
C THR A 63 25.10 9.68 -12.84
N ILE A 64 24.60 10.36 -11.81
CA ILE A 64 23.26 10.97 -11.78
C ILE A 64 23.46 12.39 -11.25
N SER A 65 23.01 13.40 -12.00
CA SER A 65 23.17 14.81 -11.64
C SER A 65 24.60 15.19 -11.22
N ASP A 66 25.58 14.79 -12.03
CA ASP A 66 27.03 14.97 -11.80
C ASP A 66 27.62 14.29 -10.55
N ALA A 67 26.85 13.46 -9.83
CA ALA A 67 27.31 12.68 -8.68
C ALA A 67 27.39 11.17 -9.00
N GLU A 68 28.47 10.53 -8.54
CA GLU A 68 28.69 9.10 -8.68
C GLU A 68 27.90 8.32 -7.61
N HIS A 69 27.03 7.42 -8.06
CA HIS A 69 26.22 6.58 -7.19
C HIS A 69 26.63 5.12 -7.30
N LEU A 70 27.05 4.54 -6.18
CA LEU A 70 27.26 3.10 -6.04
C LEU A 70 25.90 2.39 -6.06
N LEU A 71 25.74 1.46 -7.00
CA LEU A 71 24.49 0.70 -7.13
C LEU A 71 24.40 -0.37 -6.04
N VAL A 72 23.32 -0.36 -5.26
CA VAL A 72 23.06 -1.33 -4.21
C VAL A 72 21.62 -1.82 -4.26
N PHE A 73 21.43 -3.11 -4.02
CA PHE A 73 20.11 -3.75 -4.09
C PHE A 73 19.78 -4.49 -2.81
N THR A 74 18.49 -4.59 -2.49
CA THR A 74 17.99 -5.39 -1.37
C THR A 74 17.53 -6.78 -1.78
N SER A 75 17.58 -7.11 -3.07
CA SER A 75 17.42 -8.47 -3.57
C SER A 75 18.28 -8.77 -4.80
N VAL A 76 18.63 -10.04 -4.97
CA VAL A 76 19.28 -10.53 -6.19
C VAL A 76 18.35 -10.39 -7.40
N ARG A 77 17.04 -10.56 -7.23
CA ARG A 77 16.06 -10.41 -8.33
C ARG A 77 16.06 -8.99 -8.87
N GLY A 78 16.00 -8.00 -7.99
CA GLY A 78 16.05 -6.59 -8.35
C GLY A 78 17.35 -6.21 -9.06
N LEU A 79 18.48 -6.69 -8.53
CA LEU A 79 19.80 -6.53 -9.16
C LEU A 79 19.84 -7.12 -10.57
N THR A 80 19.43 -8.39 -10.72
CA THR A 80 19.45 -9.07 -12.02
C THR A 80 18.56 -8.37 -13.03
N GLY A 81 17.34 -7.97 -12.64
CA GLY A 81 16.43 -7.23 -13.51
C GLY A 81 17.02 -5.89 -13.99
N TYR A 82 17.60 -5.12 -13.07
CA TYR A 82 18.23 -3.84 -13.41
C TYR A 82 19.43 -4.01 -14.35
N VAL A 83 20.29 -5.00 -14.09
CA VAL A 83 21.46 -5.26 -14.93
C VAL A 83 21.07 -5.76 -16.33
N GLU A 84 20.01 -6.56 -16.43
CA GLU A 84 19.50 -7.08 -17.71
C GLU A 84 18.89 -6.01 -18.59
N ALA A 85 18.17 -5.06 -17.99
CA ALA A 85 17.57 -3.96 -18.70
C ALA A 85 18.60 -2.88 -19.11
N GLY A 86 19.61 -2.64 -18.27
CA GLY A 86 20.49 -1.47 -18.40
C GLY A 86 21.86 -1.69 -19.06
N TYR A 87 22.31 -2.93 -19.30
CA TYR A 87 23.68 -3.22 -19.75
C TYR A 87 23.73 -4.16 -20.96
N THR A 88 24.73 -3.95 -21.82
CA THR A 88 24.99 -4.87 -22.94
C THR A 88 25.67 -6.15 -22.46
N PRO A 89 25.50 -7.30 -23.13
CA PRO A 89 26.08 -8.58 -22.71
C PRO A 89 27.60 -8.55 -22.45
N ASP A 90 28.36 -7.73 -23.20
CA ASP A 90 29.81 -7.63 -23.08
C ASP A 90 30.28 -6.71 -21.93
N SER A 91 29.39 -5.87 -21.39
CA SER A 91 29.70 -4.90 -20.32
C SER A 91 28.92 -5.15 -19.03
N ARG A 92 27.99 -6.11 -19.02
CA ARG A 92 27.14 -6.40 -17.86
C ARG A 92 27.94 -7.07 -16.73
N PRO A 93 27.69 -6.69 -15.47
CA PRO A 93 28.05 -7.50 -14.33
C PRO A 93 27.45 -8.91 -14.45
N ASP A 94 28.24 -9.94 -14.17
CA ASP A 94 27.91 -11.36 -14.33
C ASP A 94 27.79 -12.12 -12.99
N GLY A 95 27.83 -11.39 -11.87
CA GLY A 95 27.58 -11.94 -10.54
C GLY A 95 27.07 -10.90 -9.55
N TYR A 96 26.87 -11.34 -8.30
CA TYR A 96 26.57 -10.48 -7.17
C TYR A 96 27.48 -10.81 -5.98
N ALA A 97 27.74 -9.81 -5.13
CA ALA A 97 28.32 -10.01 -3.81
C ALA A 97 27.31 -9.54 -2.75
N GLN A 98 27.13 -10.34 -1.71
CA GLN A 98 26.36 -9.94 -0.53
C GLN A 98 27.27 -9.16 0.42
N THR A 99 26.77 -8.04 0.94
CA THR A 99 27.48 -7.15 1.87
C THR A 99 26.49 -6.57 2.90
N SER A 100 26.97 -5.67 3.76
CA SER A 100 26.17 -4.88 4.70
C SER A 100 26.47 -3.39 4.53
N TYR A 101 25.57 -2.54 5.01
CA TYR A 101 25.82 -1.10 5.06
C TYR A 101 27.12 -0.74 5.81
N GLU A 102 27.41 -1.41 6.93
CA GLU A 102 28.62 -1.18 7.72
C GLU A 102 29.89 -1.45 6.90
N GLU A 103 29.91 -2.54 6.14
CA GLU A 103 31.04 -2.89 5.28
C GLU A 103 31.19 -1.91 4.11
N LEU A 104 30.08 -1.50 3.49
CA LEU A 104 30.05 -0.47 2.44
C LEU A 104 30.60 0.86 2.94
N ALA A 105 30.10 1.35 4.08
CA ALA A 105 30.52 2.61 4.66
C ALA A 105 32.01 2.62 5.02
N ALA A 106 32.53 1.50 5.53
CA ALA A 106 33.93 1.36 5.94
C ALA A 106 34.90 1.15 4.77
N ARG A 107 34.46 0.52 3.68
CA ARG A 107 35.32 0.11 2.54
C ARG A 107 35.07 0.89 1.25
N ARG A 108 34.27 1.96 1.31
CA ARG A 108 33.95 2.78 0.13
C ARG A 108 35.22 3.27 -0.59
N PRO A 109 35.31 3.13 -1.92
CA PRO A 109 36.50 3.55 -2.67
C PRO A 109 36.75 5.06 -2.63
N GLU A 110 35.69 5.86 -2.76
CA GLU A 110 35.74 7.31 -2.75
C GLU A 110 34.77 7.85 -1.67
N PRO A 111 35.17 8.88 -0.90
CA PRO A 111 34.37 9.38 0.21
C PRO A 111 33.13 10.20 -0.22
N GLU A 112 33.11 10.70 -1.46
CA GLU A 112 32.03 11.54 -2.00
C GLU A 112 30.96 10.74 -2.76
N TRP A 113 31.09 9.41 -2.81
CA TRP A 113 30.11 8.57 -3.49
C TRP A 113 28.81 8.44 -2.70
N ARG A 114 27.72 8.42 -3.46
CA ARG A 114 26.36 8.22 -2.97
C ARG A 114 25.93 6.76 -3.17
N LEU A 115 24.83 6.37 -2.55
CA LEU A 115 24.13 5.12 -2.86
C LEU A 115 22.96 5.40 -3.79
N ALA A 116 22.83 4.57 -4.81
CA ALA A 116 21.57 4.35 -5.51
C ALA A 116 21.01 3.01 -5.03
N ILE A 117 20.01 3.06 -4.15
CA ILE A 117 19.35 1.90 -3.55
C ILE A 117 18.22 1.49 -4.47
N ASN A 118 18.20 0.23 -4.91
CA ASN A 118 17.18 -0.35 -5.80
C ASN A 118 16.79 0.52 -7.01
N PRO A 119 17.74 1.16 -7.72
CA PRO A 119 17.45 2.17 -8.74
C PRO A 119 16.43 1.69 -9.77
N GLY A 120 15.45 2.54 -10.09
CA GLY A 120 14.41 2.24 -11.08
C GLY A 120 13.36 1.22 -10.59
N GLN A 121 13.24 1.03 -9.28
CA GLN A 121 12.17 0.25 -8.66
C GLN A 121 11.31 1.18 -7.80
N PRO A 122 10.04 0.82 -7.50
CA PRO A 122 9.17 1.59 -6.60
C PRO A 122 9.68 1.82 -5.18
N ILE A 123 10.83 1.21 -4.83
CA ILE A 123 11.47 1.33 -3.53
C ILE A 123 12.85 1.98 -3.63
N ASP A 124 13.11 2.73 -4.69
CA ASP A 124 14.40 3.33 -4.93
C ASP A 124 14.69 4.55 -4.04
N ALA A 125 15.98 4.82 -3.82
CA ALA A 125 16.43 6.00 -3.09
C ALA A 125 17.87 6.37 -3.47
N TYR A 126 18.16 7.67 -3.51
CA TYR A 126 19.48 8.21 -3.85
C TYR A 126 19.99 9.06 -2.69
N VAL A 127 21.00 8.57 -1.97
CA VAL A 127 21.40 9.16 -0.68
C VAL A 127 22.90 9.16 -0.48
N GLU A 128 23.39 10.10 0.33
CA GLU A 128 24.76 10.07 0.83
C GLU A 128 24.99 8.82 1.69
N ILE A 129 26.12 8.14 1.49
CA ILE A 129 26.43 6.91 2.24
C ILE A 129 26.35 7.16 3.75
N ASP A 130 27.00 8.21 4.25
CA ASP A 130 27.05 8.50 5.69
C ASP A 130 25.68 8.93 6.26
N ALA A 131 24.76 9.41 5.42
CA ALA A 131 23.45 9.87 5.85
C ALA A 131 22.50 8.72 6.20
N VAL A 132 22.69 7.52 5.63
CA VAL A 132 21.85 6.34 5.89
C VAL A 132 21.77 6.00 7.37
N MET A 133 22.92 5.97 8.08
CA MET A 133 22.92 5.63 9.51
C MET A 133 22.29 6.73 10.37
N HIS A 134 22.54 8.00 10.02
CA HIS A 134 21.90 9.12 10.70
C HIS A 134 20.37 9.09 10.51
N ALA A 135 19.89 8.75 9.31
CA ALA A 135 18.47 8.58 9.04
C ALA A 135 17.86 7.38 9.77
N ALA A 136 18.56 6.24 9.82
CA ALA A 136 18.14 5.06 10.56
C ALA A 136 18.01 5.31 12.07
N LEU A 137 18.92 6.11 12.63
CA LEU A 137 18.89 6.53 14.04
C LEU A 137 17.85 7.62 14.31
N GLY A 138 17.35 8.29 13.26
CA GLY A 138 16.42 9.42 13.36
C GLY A 138 17.11 10.74 13.71
N ASP A 139 18.44 10.81 13.54
CA ASP A 139 19.23 12.05 13.74
C ASP A 139 18.92 13.09 12.65
N ILE A 140 18.60 12.60 11.45
CA ILE A 140 18.17 13.39 10.29
C ILE A 140 16.96 12.70 9.67
N GLN A 141 16.04 13.46 9.09
CA GLN A 141 15.03 12.90 8.20
C GLN A 141 15.54 13.05 6.78
N ILE A 142 15.67 11.92 6.08
CA ILE A 142 15.91 11.92 4.64
C ILE A 142 14.57 11.64 3.98
N PRO A 143 13.99 12.62 3.30
CA PRO A 143 12.73 12.44 2.61
C PRO A 143 12.88 11.39 1.52
N LEU A 144 11.96 10.45 1.51
CA LEU A 144 11.97 9.35 0.57
C LEU A 144 11.14 9.75 -0.65
N ALA A 145 11.79 10.18 -1.74
CA ALA A 145 11.19 10.62 -3.01
C ALA A 145 10.09 11.71 -2.95
N ASP A 146 9.64 12.12 -1.76
CA ASP A 146 8.72 13.24 -1.50
C ASP A 146 9.44 14.60 -1.30
N GLU A 147 10.77 14.67 -1.40
CA GLU A 147 11.50 15.97 -1.52
C GLU A 147 12.30 16.09 -2.83
N LEU A 148 12.03 15.27 -3.84
CA LEU A 148 12.51 15.59 -5.20
C LEU A 148 11.62 16.63 -5.91
N ILE A 149 10.50 17.03 -5.30
CA ILE A 149 9.85 18.29 -5.63
C ILE A 149 10.72 19.40 -5.03
N ASP A 150 11.54 20.06 -5.85
CA ASP A 150 12.18 21.32 -5.45
C ASP A 150 11.08 22.38 -5.18
N PRO A 151 10.76 22.74 -3.92
CA PRO A 151 9.79 23.80 -3.65
C PRO A 151 10.35 25.18 -4.02
N ALA A 152 11.65 25.28 -4.31
CA ALA A 152 12.32 26.49 -4.79
C ALA A 152 12.35 26.62 -6.33
N GLY A 153 11.92 25.59 -7.06
CA GLY A 153 11.73 25.65 -8.51
C GLY A 153 10.51 26.48 -8.92
N VAL A 154 9.54 26.65 -8.01
CA VAL A 154 8.50 27.68 -8.14
C VAL A 154 9.08 29.00 -7.63
N GLY A 155 9.90 29.64 -8.47
CA GLY A 155 10.25 31.06 -8.29
C GLY A 155 8.98 31.89 -8.03
N GLU A 156 9.08 32.94 -7.19
CA GLU A 156 8.01 33.88 -6.80
C GLU A 156 6.67 33.66 -7.52
N ARG A 157 5.86 32.68 -7.07
CA ARG A 157 4.56 32.44 -7.67
C ARG A 157 3.74 33.71 -7.55
N ALA A 158 3.19 34.17 -8.67
CA ALA A 158 2.31 35.33 -8.65
C ALA A 158 1.15 35.05 -7.68
N PRO A 159 0.79 35.99 -6.79
CA PRO A 159 -0.34 35.81 -5.91
C PRO A 159 -1.61 35.59 -6.74
N ILE A 160 -2.45 34.65 -6.29
CA ILE A 160 -3.73 34.36 -6.94
C ILE A 160 -4.54 35.67 -6.98
N PRO A 161 -5.00 36.13 -8.16
CA PRO A 161 -5.78 37.36 -8.27
C PRO A 161 -7.05 37.30 -7.43
N ALA A 162 -7.40 38.40 -6.76
CA ALA A 162 -8.57 38.46 -5.88
C ALA A 162 -9.93 38.28 -6.60
N ASP A 163 -9.92 38.41 -7.93
CA ASP A 163 -11.05 38.18 -8.83
C ASP A 163 -11.03 36.79 -9.48
N PHE A 164 -10.08 35.92 -9.12
CA PHE A 164 -10.13 34.51 -9.48
C PHE A 164 -11.39 33.86 -8.89
N VAL A 165 -12.08 33.07 -9.70
CA VAL A 165 -13.29 32.35 -9.29
C VAL A 165 -13.10 30.86 -9.62
N PRO A 166 -13.00 29.98 -8.62
CA PRO A 166 -13.00 28.54 -8.82
C PRO A 166 -14.27 28.08 -9.54
N ALA A 167 -14.12 27.26 -10.58
CA ALA A 167 -15.25 26.72 -11.34
C ALA A 167 -15.99 25.59 -10.59
N ASN A 168 -15.28 24.87 -9.72
CA ASN A 168 -15.80 23.75 -8.94
C ASN A 168 -15.09 23.63 -7.57
N GLU A 169 -15.43 22.60 -6.81
CA GLU A 169 -14.86 22.36 -5.48
C GLU A 169 -13.39 21.96 -5.51
N ALA A 170 -12.97 21.16 -6.50
CA ALA A 170 -11.57 20.82 -6.69
C ALA A 170 -10.70 22.08 -6.89
N GLU A 171 -11.12 22.99 -7.77
CA GLU A 171 -10.42 24.27 -7.98
C GLU A 171 -10.37 25.14 -6.71
N ARG A 172 -11.41 25.09 -5.87
CA ARG A 172 -11.46 25.83 -4.61
C ARG A 172 -10.49 25.25 -3.57
N ALA A 173 -10.39 23.93 -3.50
CA ALA A 173 -9.44 23.25 -2.63
C ALA A 173 -7.99 23.45 -3.11
N ILE A 174 -7.74 23.40 -4.41
CA ILE A 174 -6.45 23.74 -5.02
C ILE A 174 -6.09 25.20 -4.72
N GLU A 175 -7.01 26.14 -4.94
CA GLU A 175 -6.81 27.55 -4.60
C GLU A 175 -6.46 27.71 -3.12
N TYR A 176 -7.21 27.08 -2.22
CA TYR A 176 -6.96 27.12 -0.79
C TYR A 176 -5.55 26.62 -0.45
N GLY A 177 -5.16 25.44 -0.96
CA GLY A 177 -3.84 24.87 -0.76
C GLY A 177 -2.73 25.81 -1.23
N LEU A 178 -2.88 26.39 -2.42
CA LEU A 178 -1.90 27.32 -2.97
C LEU A 178 -1.82 28.64 -2.20
N VAL A 179 -2.95 29.21 -1.77
CA VAL A 179 -2.98 30.45 -0.95
C VAL A 179 -2.31 30.24 0.41
N HIS A 180 -2.56 29.09 1.03
CA HIS A 180 -2.05 28.77 2.37
C HIS A 180 -0.68 28.08 2.35
N ARG A 181 -0.13 27.81 1.16
CA ARG A 181 1.11 27.05 0.94
C ARG A 181 1.05 25.63 1.53
N ASP A 182 -0.14 25.05 1.48
CA ASP A 182 -0.45 23.68 1.84
C ASP A 182 -0.63 22.88 0.55
N ILE A 183 0.49 22.40 0.01
CA ILE A 183 0.53 21.73 -1.30
C ILE A 183 -0.18 20.37 -1.23
N ASP A 184 -0.14 19.70 -0.09
CA ASP A 184 -0.80 18.42 0.12
C ASP A 184 -2.31 18.55 -0.09
N VAL A 185 -2.93 19.63 0.39
CA VAL A 185 -4.35 19.91 0.13
C VAL A 185 -4.64 20.11 -1.37
N ALA A 186 -3.73 20.75 -2.11
CA ALA A 186 -3.90 20.94 -3.54
C ALA A 186 -3.73 19.64 -4.34
N ILE A 187 -2.78 18.78 -3.95
CA ILE A 187 -2.57 17.47 -4.57
C ILE A 187 -3.71 16.53 -4.21
N ASP A 188 -4.17 16.52 -2.96
CA ASP A 188 -5.32 15.73 -2.52
C ASP A 188 -6.58 16.09 -3.31
N ALA A 189 -6.82 17.38 -3.50
CA ALA A 189 -7.91 17.89 -4.32
C ALA A 189 -7.80 17.44 -5.79
N LEU A 190 -6.60 17.38 -6.35
CA LEU A 190 -6.35 16.91 -7.72
C LEU A 190 -6.57 15.41 -7.88
N VAL A 191 -6.16 14.61 -6.90
CA VAL A 191 -6.30 13.15 -6.92
C VAL A 191 -7.77 12.73 -6.98
N VAL A 192 -8.64 13.42 -6.25
CA VAL A 192 -10.08 13.14 -6.21
C VAL A 192 -10.86 13.81 -7.34
N ALA A 193 -10.23 14.71 -8.10
CA ALA A 193 -10.91 15.46 -9.15
C ALA A 193 -11.16 14.61 -10.40
N ASP A 194 -12.33 14.82 -10.99
CA ASP A 194 -12.52 14.57 -12.42
C ASP A 194 -11.75 15.64 -13.20
N VAL A 195 -11.00 15.19 -14.20
CA VAL A 195 -10.14 16.03 -15.03
C VAL A 195 -10.42 15.82 -16.50
N LEU A 196 -10.10 16.84 -17.29
CA LEU A 196 -10.20 16.86 -18.74
C LEU A 196 -8.78 16.86 -19.33
N VAL A 197 -8.41 15.78 -20.01
CA VAL A 197 -7.14 15.71 -20.75
C VAL A 197 -7.37 16.28 -22.14
N ALA A 198 -6.58 17.26 -22.59
CA ALA A 198 -6.65 17.74 -23.96
C ALA A 198 -6.16 16.65 -24.93
N THR A 199 -6.90 16.43 -26.01
CA THR A 199 -6.58 15.38 -26.99
C THR A 199 -6.50 15.95 -28.40
N ALA A 200 -5.59 15.39 -29.21
CA ALA A 200 -5.34 15.87 -30.56
C ALA A 200 -6.57 15.69 -31.48
N GLU A 201 -7.35 14.65 -31.21
CA GLU A 201 -8.60 14.33 -31.88
C GLU A 201 -9.66 13.89 -30.86
N GLN A 202 -10.92 13.82 -31.27
CA GLN A 202 -12.00 13.33 -30.42
C GLN A 202 -11.81 11.83 -30.16
N ALA A 203 -11.39 11.50 -28.94
CA ALA A 203 -11.31 10.11 -28.49
C ALA A 203 -12.70 9.45 -28.44
N ARG A 204 -12.74 8.13 -28.65
CA ARG A 204 -13.97 7.35 -28.52
C ARG A 204 -14.43 7.37 -27.04
N PRO A 205 -15.74 7.45 -26.75
CA PRO A 205 -16.22 7.47 -25.37
C PRO A 205 -15.83 6.25 -24.52
N ASP A 206 -15.53 5.13 -25.16
CA ASP A 206 -15.11 3.87 -24.54
C ASP A 206 -13.60 3.58 -24.68
N ALA A 207 -12.83 4.50 -25.26
CA ALA A 207 -11.38 4.34 -25.38
C ALA A 207 -10.73 4.30 -23.99
N ALA A 208 -9.79 3.38 -23.78
CA ALA A 208 -8.93 3.40 -22.61
C ALA A 208 -7.74 4.35 -22.87
N LEU A 209 -7.25 5.02 -21.83
CA LEU A 209 -6.04 5.86 -21.95
C LEU A 209 -4.80 5.02 -22.34
N THR A 210 -4.81 3.72 -22.04
CA THR A 210 -3.78 2.74 -22.41
C THR A 210 -3.91 2.23 -23.84
N ASP A 211 -4.97 2.60 -24.57
CA ASP A 211 -5.13 2.18 -25.96
C ASP A 211 -3.98 2.78 -26.79
N PRO A 212 -3.30 1.98 -27.64
CA PRO A 212 -2.15 2.46 -28.41
C PRO A 212 -2.51 3.53 -29.45
N ASP A 213 -3.80 3.64 -29.79
CA ASP A 213 -4.36 4.67 -30.69
C ASP A 213 -5.04 5.81 -29.92
N PHE A 214 -4.87 5.91 -28.60
CA PHE A 214 -5.39 7.04 -27.83
C PHE A 214 -4.76 8.36 -28.33
N PRO A 215 -5.55 9.39 -28.68
CA PRO A 215 -5.06 10.58 -29.37
C PRO A 215 -4.44 11.59 -28.39
N TRP A 216 -3.34 11.21 -27.75
CA TRP A 216 -2.55 12.08 -26.87
C TRP A 216 -2.18 13.40 -27.57
N GLN A 217 -2.39 14.52 -26.89
CA GLN A 217 -1.91 15.82 -27.32
C GLN A 217 -0.65 16.19 -26.54
N LEU A 218 0.49 16.16 -27.23
CA LEU A 218 1.76 16.63 -26.69
C LEU A 218 1.99 18.07 -27.16
N GLU A 219 1.97 18.99 -26.20
CA GLU A 219 2.40 20.37 -26.40
C GLU A 219 3.88 20.50 -26.05
N SER A 220 4.56 21.51 -26.59
CA SER A 220 5.92 21.85 -26.18
C SER A 220 5.87 23.12 -25.34
N ILE A 221 6.17 22.99 -24.05
CA ILE A 221 6.16 24.08 -23.07
C ILE A 221 7.57 24.16 -22.48
N ASP A 222 8.21 25.32 -22.61
CA ASP A 222 9.61 25.52 -22.23
C ASP A 222 10.57 24.44 -22.78
N ASP A 223 10.34 24.03 -24.03
CA ASP A 223 11.05 22.96 -24.74
C ASP A 223 10.88 21.54 -24.13
N ILE A 224 9.94 21.35 -23.20
CA ILE A 224 9.59 20.06 -22.59
C ILE A 224 8.27 19.54 -23.19
N PRO A 225 8.21 18.27 -23.65
CA PRO A 225 6.95 17.68 -24.10
C PRO A 225 5.97 17.61 -22.93
N SER A 226 4.74 18.07 -23.13
CA SER A 226 3.81 18.33 -22.03
C SER A 226 2.39 17.92 -22.38
N ILE A 227 1.71 17.29 -21.42
CA ILE A 227 0.30 16.92 -21.51
C ILE A 227 -0.50 17.89 -20.64
N CYS A 228 -1.45 18.59 -21.25
CA CYS A 228 -2.28 19.57 -20.57
C CYS A 228 -3.57 18.94 -20.03
N VAL A 229 -3.86 19.19 -18.77
CA VAL A 229 -5.01 18.67 -18.04
C VAL A 229 -5.75 19.80 -17.35
N PHE A 230 -7.07 19.75 -17.35
CA PHE A 230 -7.90 20.82 -16.83
C PHE A 230 -8.93 20.28 -15.83
N THR A 231 -9.10 20.95 -14.70
CA THR A 231 -10.09 20.58 -13.69
C THR A 231 -11.50 21.05 -14.07
N SER A 232 -11.66 21.87 -15.11
CA SER A 232 -12.96 22.27 -15.63
C SER A 232 -12.90 22.67 -17.10
N GLN A 233 -14.06 22.63 -17.76
CA GLN A 233 -14.21 23.14 -19.13
C GLN A 233 -13.84 24.62 -19.21
N GLN A 234 -14.12 25.39 -18.14
CA GLN A 234 -13.77 26.80 -18.07
C GLN A 234 -12.25 27.00 -18.23
N ARG A 235 -11.42 26.30 -17.44
CA ARG A 235 -9.95 26.38 -17.52
C ARG A 235 -9.41 25.97 -18.87
N LEU A 236 -9.98 24.91 -19.47
CA LEU A 236 -9.60 24.48 -20.80
C LEU A 236 -9.81 25.58 -21.84
N THR A 237 -11.01 26.18 -21.87
CA THR A 237 -11.38 27.20 -22.86
C THR A 237 -10.72 28.57 -22.66
N GLU A 238 -10.10 28.80 -21.49
CA GLU A 238 -9.33 30.01 -21.21
C GLU A 238 -8.01 30.05 -22.00
N VAL A 239 -7.41 28.88 -22.27
CA VAL A 239 -6.10 28.76 -22.92
C VAL A 239 -6.16 28.08 -24.29
N LEU A 240 -7.06 27.12 -24.47
CA LEU A 240 -7.22 26.37 -25.71
C LEU A 240 -8.50 26.80 -26.46
N PRO A 241 -8.54 26.61 -27.79
CA PRO A 241 -9.76 26.86 -28.57
C PRO A 241 -11.01 26.18 -27.97
N PRO A 242 -12.20 26.79 -28.05
CA PRO A 242 -13.42 26.23 -27.47
C PRO A 242 -13.81 24.84 -27.99
N ASP A 243 -13.39 24.53 -29.22
CA ASP A 243 -13.68 23.25 -29.89
C ASP A 243 -12.56 22.21 -29.71
N THR A 244 -11.55 22.49 -28.86
CA THR A 244 -10.49 21.53 -28.56
C THR A 244 -11.09 20.26 -27.95
N PRO A 245 -10.84 19.08 -28.55
CA PRO A 245 -11.28 17.81 -27.99
C PRO A 245 -10.67 17.58 -26.61
N ALA A 246 -11.49 17.10 -25.69
CA ALA A 246 -11.07 16.76 -24.34
C ALA A 246 -11.68 15.44 -23.92
N TYR A 247 -10.90 14.64 -23.20
CA TYR A 247 -11.34 13.35 -22.69
C TYR A 247 -11.51 13.42 -21.16
N PRO A 248 -12.73 13.18 -20.62
CA PRO A 248 -12.97 13.18 -19.18
C PRO A 248 -12.43 11.89 -18.54
N THR A 249 -11.65 12.03 -17.48
CA THR A 249 -11.08 10.93 -16.70
C THR A 249 -10.81 11.39 -15.27
N THR A 250 -10.07 10.60 -14.48
CA THR A 250 -9.53 11.00 -13.18
C THR A 250 -8.00 11.08 -13.25
N LEU A 251 -7.39 11.83 -12.34
CA LEU A 251 -5.93 11.93 -12.29
C LEU A 251 -5.26 10.57 -12.04
N VAL A 252 -5.86 9.71 -11.21
CA VAL A 252 -5.35 8.36 -10.94
C VAL A 252 -5.36 7.49 -12.19
N LYS A 253 -6.42 7.55 -13.01
CA LYS A 253 -6.48 6.81 -14.29
C LYS A 253 -5.46 7.33 -15.29
N LEU A 254 -5.24 8.64 -15.30
CA LEU A 254 -4.19 9.27 -16.11
C LEU A 254 -2.80 8.80 -15.68
N ALA A 255 -2.54 8.77 -14.38
CA ALA A 255 -1.27 8.32 -13.82
C ALA A 255 -0.94 6.86 -14.13
N LEU A 256 -1.94 5.98 -14.08
CA LEU A 256 -1.80 4.57 -14.45
C LEU A 256 -1.52 4.35 -15.95
N ALA A 257 -1.86 5.33 -16.79
CA ALA A 257 -1.75 5.25 -18.25
C ALA A 257 -0.76 6.27 -18.82
N TRP A 258 0.14 6.80 -17.99
CA TRP A 258 1.04 7.88 -18.38
C TRP A 258 1.94 7.44 -19.55
N PRO A 259 1.99 8.20 -20.66
CA PRO A 259 2.58 7.70 -21.90
C PRO A 259 4.11 7.76 -21.94
N ASP A 260 4.73 8.70 -21.21
CA ASP A 260 6.18 8.92 -21.25
C ASP A 260 6.66 9.68 -19.99
N GLU A 261 7.72 9.20 -19.34
CA GLU A 261 8.32 9.86 -18.16
C GLU A 261 9.04 11.16 -18.51
N ASP A 262 9.44 11.35 -19.77
CA ASP A 262 10.02 12.59 -20.28
C ASP A 262 8.96 13.68 -20.49
N CYS A 263 7.66 13.33 -20.44
CA CYS A 263 6.57 14.28 -20.62
C CYS A 263 6.12 14.91 -19.29
N GLN A 264 6.04 16.23 -19.23
CA GLN A 264 5.50 16.97 -18.10
C GLN A 264 3.96 16.93 -18.05
N LEU A 265 3.38 16.89 -16.86
CA LEU A 265 1.95 17.16 -16.65
C LEU A 265 1.74 18.64 -16.32
N MET A 266 0.90 19.30 -17.10
CA MET A 266 0.51 20.70 -16.90
C MET A 266 -0.96 20.78 -16.53
N VAL A 267 -1.26 21.09 -15.27
CA VAL A 267 -2.63 21.20 -14.76
C VAL A 267 -3.07 22.66 -14.76
N ASN A 268 -4.22 22.94 -15.38
CA ASN A 268 -4.81 24.29 -15.47
C ASN A 268 -3.82 25.35 -15.95
N ILE A 269 -3.01 25.00 -16.95
CA ILE A 269 -2.04 25.90 -17.56
C ILE A 269 -2.67 27.24 -17.91
N GLY A 270 -1.92 28.32 -17.70
CA GLY A 270 -2.33 29.71 -17.92
C GLY A 270 -3.31 30.27 -16.90
N SER A 271 -3.75 29.50 -15.90
CA SER A 271 -4.64 29.95 -14.84
C SER A 271 -3.87 30.33 -13.56
N ALA A 272 -4.56 30.99 -12.61
CA ALA A 272 -3.96 31.35 -11.32
C ALA A 272 -3.61 30.12 -10.44
N ILE A 273 -4.27 28.99 -10.70
CA ILE A 273 -4.08 27.71 -9.98
C ILE A 273 -3.30 26.68 -10.82
N GLU A 274 -2.50 27.14 -11.78
CA GLU A 274 -1.65 26.27 -12.60
C GLU A 274 -0.71 25.41 -11.76
N LEU A 275 -0.59 24.13 -12.05
CA LEU A 275 0.37 23.24 -11.40
C LEU A 275 1.15 22.47 -12.46
N ALA A 276 2.42 22.26 -12.21
CA ALA A 276 3.33 21.61 -13.13
C ALA A 276 4.02 20.47 -12.40
N PHE A 277 4.00 19.27 -12.98
CA PHE A 277 4.59 18.07 -12.40
C PHE A 277 5.47 17.38 -13.43
N GLU A 278 6.67 16.97 -13.01
CA GLU A 278 7.57 16.18 -13.85
C GLU A 278 6.95 14.82 -14.21
N GLY A 279 7.22 14.31 -15.41
CA GLY A 279 6.63 13.05 -15.90
C GLY A 279 6.95 11.85 -15.03
N ALA A 280 8.18 11.80 -14.51
CA ALA A 280 8.62 10.77 -13.56
C ALA A 280 7.79 10.76 -12.24
N MET A 281 7.16 11.88 -11.86
CA MET A 281 6.36 11.98 -10.63
C MET A 281 4.93 11.48 -10.82
N ILE A 282 4.44 11.38 -12.05
CA ILE A 282 3.03 11.11 -12.32
C ILE A 282 2.57 9.74 -11.82
N PRO A 283 3.34 8.64 -11.96
CA PRO A 283 2.96 7.35 -11.39
C PRO A 283 2.78 7.36 -9.87
N SER A 284 3.46 8.25 -9.14
CA SER A 284 3.37 8.37 -7.67
C SER A 284 2.02 8.88 -7.18
N PHE A 285 1.19 9.47 -8.05
CA PHE A 285 -0.18 9.87 -7.69
C PHE A 285 -1.09 8.67 -7.37
N VAL A 286 -0.73 7.46 -7.79
CA VAL A 286 -1.48 6.23 -7.48
C VAL A 286 -1.32 5.83 -6.02
N SER A 287 -0.09 5.89 -5.49
CA SER A 287 0.16 5.69 -4.06
C SER A 287 -0.45 6.83 -3.25
N TRP A 288 -0.31 8.07 -3.72
CA TRP A 288 -0.93 9.24 -3.08
C TRP A 288 -2.44 9.07 -2.90
N ALA A 289 -3.14 8.56 -3.93
CA ALA A 289 -4.56 8.29 -3.85
C ALA A 289 -4.94 7.22 -2.82
N SER A 290 -4.07 6.22 -2.63
CA SER A 290 -4.28 5.18 -1.64
C SER A 290 -4.12 5.76 -0.22
N ASP A 291 -3.09 6.58 -0.01
CA ASP A 291 -2.82 7.21 1.29
C ASP A 291 -3.91 8.23 1.64
N LEU A 292 -4.38 9.00 0.66
CA LEU A 292 -5.50 9.93 0.84
C LEU A 292 -6.78 9.19 1.25
N MET A 293 -7.10 8.07 0.59
CA MET A 293 -8.26 7.25 0.97
C MET A 293 -8.13 6.73 2.40
N GLU A 294 -6.94 6.29 2.81
CA GLU A 294 -6.68 5.82 4.17
C GLU A 294 -6.84 6.95 5.20
N ARG A 295 -6.35 8.18 4.91
CA ARG A 295 -6.55 9.37 5.77
C ARG A 295 -8.01 9.78 5.91
N VAL A 296 -8.80 9.63 4.84
CA VAL A 296 -10.24 9.93 4.85
C VAL A 296 -10.99 8.86 5.66
N GLU A 297 -10.65 7.59 5.48
CA GLU A 297 -11.25 6.46 6.23
C GLU A 297 -10.89 6.48 7.71
N SER A 298 -9.68 6.91 8.07
CA SER A 298 -9.23 7.07 9.47
C SER A 298 -9.81 8.31 10.16
N GLY A 299 -10.44 9.23 9.41
CA GLY A 299 -10.94 10.50 9.92
C GLY A 299 -9.83 11.48 10.30
N GLU A 300 -8.59 11.22 9.89
CA GLU A 300 -7.42 12.09 10.08
C GLU A 300 -7.31 13.17 9.00
N TYR A 301 -8.16 13.12 7.97
CA TYR A 301 -8.34 14.21 7.03
C TYR A 301 -8.98 15.41 7.73
N ALA A 302 -8.17 16.41 8.07
CA ALA A 302 -8.66 17.67 8.59
C ALA A 302 -9.40 18.40 7.48
N GLU A 303 -10.74 18.30 7.45
CA GLU A 303 -11.52 19.16 6.56
C GLU A 303 -11.13 20.64 6.84
N PRO A 304 -10.78 21.42 5.81
CA PRO A 304 -10.43 22.81 6.02
C PRO A 304 -11.61 23.50 6.71
N ALA A 305 -11.33 24.19 7.82
CA ALA A 305 -12.33 24.63 8.81
C ALA A 305 -13.43 25.59 8.27
N ASP A 306 -13.34 26.01 7.01
CA ASP A 306 -14.34 26.82 6.30
C ASP A 306 -15.14 26.06 5.22
N ALA A 307 -14.86 24.78 4.97
CA ALA A 307 -15.64 23.93 4.06
C ALA A 307 -16.76 23.22 4.84
N ARG A 308 -17.86 23.92 5.11
CA ARG A 308 -19.14 23.22 5.31
C ARG A 308 -19.56 22.62 3.97
N LEU A 309 -19.13 21.40 3.66
CA LEU A 309 -19.70 20.64 2.55
C LEU A 309 -19.57 19.12 2.73
N ALA A 310 -20.25 18.59 3.74
CA ALA A 310 -20.73 17.22 3.72
C ALA A 310 -21.79 17.06 2.61
N ASP A 311 -21.35 16.95 1.36
CA ASP A 311 -22.12 16.39 0.23
C ASP A 311 -21.23 15.91 -0.95
N ALA A 312 -19.89 16.00 -0.85
CA ALA A 312 -18.96 15.44 -1.84
C ALA A 312 -18.69 13.94 -1.69
N ALA A 313 -19.09 13.31 -0.57
CA ALA A 313 -19.16 11.85 -0.44
C ALA A 313 -20.51 11.35 -1.00
N GLY A 314 -20.73 11.58 -2.29
CA GLY A 314 -21.81 10.95 -3.04
C GLY A 314 -21.57 9.44 -3.09
N THR A 315 -22.09 8.72 -2.09
CA THR A 315 -22.38 7.29 -2.18
C THR A 315 -23.25 7.06 -3.42
N GLY A 316 -22.64 6.63 -4.52
CA GLY A 316 -23.33 6.52 -5.80
C GLY A 316 -22.51 5.75 -6.81
N VAL A 317 -22.48 4.43 -6.67
CA VAL A 317 -22.31 3.54 -7.83
C VAL A 317 -23.32 3.99 -8.90
N VAL A 318 -22.83 4.49 -10.03
CA VAL A 318 -23.64 4.59 -11.26
C VAL A 318 -22.88 3.91 -12.38
N VAL A 319 -23.18 2.62 -12.56
CA VAL A 319 -23.09 1.97 -13.86
C VAL A 319 -24.39 2.28 -14.61
N GLY A 320 -24.32 3.05 -15.69
CA GLY A 320 -25.41 3.23 -16.66
C GLY A 320 -26.34 4.41 -16.39
N GLY A 321 -26.38 5.36 -17.32
CA GLY A 321 -27.08 6.65 -17.15
C GLY A 321 -28.61 6.63 -17.23
N HIS A 322 -29.23 7.59 -16.55
CA HIS A 322 -30.33 8.47 -16.97
C HIS A 322 -30.76 9.31 -15.75
N ALA A 323 -30.82 10.63 -15.90
CA ALA A 323 -31.28 11.56 -14.87
C ALA A 323 -32.78 11.45 -14.61
N VAL A 324 -33.23 11.68 -13.36
CA VAL A 324 -34.50 12.36 -13.02
C VAL A 324 -34.49 12.92 -11.58
N ASP A 325 -35.02 14.14 -11.46
CA ASP A 325 -35.26 14.97 -10.27
C ASP A 325 -35.91 14.26 -9.06
N ALA A 326 -35.56 14.67 -7.82
CA ALA A 326 -36.52 14.92 -6.73
C ALA A 326 -35.89 15.52 -5.44
N VAL A 327 -36.03 16.84 -5.29
CA VAL A 327 -36.44 17.63 -4.10
C VAL A 327 -36.12 17.11 -2.67
N MET A 328 -35.29 17.88 -1.95
CA MET A 328 -35.10 17.91 -0.48
C MET A 328 -36.31 18.44 0.31
N PRO A 329 -36.60 17.93 1.52
CA PRO A 329 -37.39 18.64 2.55
C PRO A 329 -36.49 19.33 3.61
N PRO A 330 -37.00 20.36 4.33
CA PRO A 330 -36.16 21.34 5.03
C PRO A 330 -35.80 20.96 6.48
N ALA A 331 -34.75 21.65 6.94
CA ALA A 331 -34.11 21.58 8.25
C ALA A 331 -35.02 21.85 9.47
N ILE A 332 -34.70 21.16 10.57
CA ILE A 332 -34.98 21.53 11.97
C ILE A 332 -33.69 21.11 12.71
N GLY A 333 -32.95 21.90 13.48
CA GLY A 333 -33.20 23.12 14.24
C GLY A 333 -32.34 22.98 15.50
N ASP A 334 -31.53 23.99 15.82
CA ASP A 334 -30.52 24.05 16.88
C ASP A 334 -30.81 23.23 18.16
N LEU A 335 -29.87 22.36 18.53
CA LEU A 335 -29.65 21.94 19.92
C LEU A 335 -28.14 21.94 20.22
N ALA A 336 -27.74 22.74 21.21
CA ALA A 336 -26.40 22.79 21.78
C ALA A 336 -25.94 21.39 22.28
N PRO A 337 -24.63 21.10 22.28
CA PRO A 337 -24.14 19.74 22.54
C PRO A 337 -24.30 19.37 24.03
N PRO A 338 -24.71 18.13 24.37
CA PRO A 338 -24.53 17.63 25.71
C PRO A 338 -23.06 17.26 25.91
N VAL A 339 -22.51 17.70 27.03
CA VAL A 339 -21.19 17.30 27.52
C VAL A 339 -21.20 15.78 27.76
N GLY A 340 -20.29 15.06 27.10
CA GLY A 340 -20.01 13.64 27.33
C GLY A 340 -20.45 12.70 26.19
N ALA A 341 -19.88 12.85 25.00
CA ALA A 341 -19.90 11.79 23.99
C ALA A 341 -18.61 10.96 24.12
N ALA A 342 -18.76 9.66 24.37
CA ALA A 342 -17.68 8.70 24.26
C ALA A 342 -17.12 8.73 22.83
N ALA A 343 -15.81 8.50 22.69
CA ALA A 343 -15.15 8.34 21.40
C ALA A 343 -15.93 7.34 20.51
N PRO A 344 -15.95 7.52 19.17
CA PRO A 344 -16.60 6.58 18.28
C PRO A 344 -16.03 5.18 18.53
N VAL A 345 -16.92 4.25 18.91
CA VAL A 345 -16.57 2.85 19.08
C VAL A 345 -16.43 2.27 17.68
N ALA A 346 -15.20 1.94 17.28
CA ALA A 346 -14.94 1.25 16.02
C ALA A 346 -15.81 -0.03 15.92
N ASP A 347 -16.29 -0.34 14.71
CA ASP A 347 -17.11 -1.52 14.49
C ASP A 347 -16.34 -2.80 14.91
N PRO A 348 -16.99 -3.72 15.64
CA PRO A 348 -16.27 -4.83 16.24
C PRO A 348 -15.87 -5.87 15.17
N VAL A 349 -14.57 -6.16 15.10
CA VAL A 349 -13.96 -7.04 14.08
C VAL A 349 -14.30 -8.51 14.35
N LEU A 350 -14.71 -9.25 13.34
CA LEU A 350 -14.84 -10.71 13.40
C LEU A 350 -13.45 -11.36 13.30
N PHE A 351 -13.03 -12.12 14.30
CA PHE A 351 -11.76 -12.85 14.32
C PHE A 351 -11.96 -14.35 14.05
N GLN A 352 -10.91 -14.99 13.53
CA GLN A 352 -10.80 -16.43 13.35
C GLN A 352 -9.50 -16.97 13.97
N LYS A 353 -9.58 -18.16 14.57
CA LYS A 353 -8.43 -18.94 15.01
C LYS A 353 -8.53 -20.40 14.55
N VAL A 354 -7.47 -20.93 13.95
CA VAL A 354 -7.34 -22.37 13.68
C VAL A 354 -7.05 -23.12 14.97
N LEU A 355 -7.82 -24.17 15.25
CA LEU A 355 -7.74 -24.93 16.49
C LEU A 355 -7.02 -26.26 16.29
N THR A 356 -6.15 -26.62 17.23
CA THR A 356 -5.61 -27.98 17.32
C THR A 356 -6.68 -28.97 17.80
N PRO A 357 -6.54 -30.29 17.54
CA PRO A 357 -7.48 -31.29 18.06
C PRO A 357 -7.65 -31.23 19.58
N GLU A 358 -6.57 -30.94 20.31
CA GLU A 358 -6.60 -30.75 21.76
C GLU A 358 -7.45 -29.54 22.17
N GLN A 359 -7.28 -28.39 21.49
CA GLN A 359 -8.10 -27.20 21.74
C GLN A 359 -9.58 -27.44 21.44
N VAL A 360 -9.90 -28.17 20.36
CA VAL A 360 -11.29 -28.55 20.06
C VAL A 360 -11.90 -29.36 21.20
N GLN A 361 -11.16 -30.33 21.77
CA GLN A 361 -11.62 -31.09 22.93
C GLN A 361 -11.76 -30.21 24.18
N ALA A 362 -10.87 -29.24 24.39
CA ALA A 362 -10.94 -28.30 25.49
C ALA A 362 -12.22 -27.44 25.44
N TYR A 363 -12.62 -26.97 24.25
CA TYR A 363 -13.90 -26.28 24.08
C TYR A 363 -15.10 -27.23 24.24
N LEU A 364 -15.17 -28.31 23.46
CA LEU A 364 -16.37 -29.15 23.39
C LEU A 364 -16.61 -30.04 24.62
N ARG A 365 -15.54 -30.53 25.26
CA ARG A 365 -15.63 -31.39 26.45
C ARG A 365 -15.21 -30.69 27.73
N GLY A 366 -14.19 -29.84 27.64
CA GLY A 366 -13.69 -29.07 28.80
C GLY A 366 -14.55 -27.86 29.14
N GLY A 367 -15.32 -27.34 28.18
CA GLY A 367 -16.14 -26.13 28.39
C GLY A 367 -15.30 -24.86 28.45
N ASP A 368 -14.12 -24.85 27.84
CA ASP A 368 -13.27 -23.66 27.79
C ASP A 368 -14.05 -22.48 27.20
N ARG A 369 -13.84 -21.30 27.78
CA ARG A 369 -14.57 -20.07 27.41
C ARG A 369 -13.65 -18.93 27.02
N ARG A 370 -12.35 -19.21 26.90
CA ARG A 370 -11.31 -18.22 26.68
C ARG A 370 -10.47 -18.61 25.48
N VAL A 371 -10.12 -17.62 24.67
CA VAL A 371 -9.19 -17.77 23.56
C VAL A 371 -7.89 -17.03 23.88
N ALA A 372 -6.78 -17.69 23.55
CA ALA A 372 -5.41 -17.22 23.75
C ALA A 372 -4.56 -17.61 22.53
N GLY A 373 -3.46 -16.93 22.27
CA GLY A 373 -2.55 -17.24 21.16
C GLY A 373 -2.73 -16.33 19.94
N PHE A 374 -2.29 -16.82 18.79
CA PHE A 374 -2.36 -16.06 17.54
C PHE A 374 -3.75 -16.19 16.90
N VAL A 375 -4.28 -15.08 16.41
CA VAL A 375 -5.62 -14.92 15.84
C VAL A 375 -5.57 -13.97 14.66
N HIS A 376 -6.52 -14.09 13.73
CA HIS A 376 -6.52 -13.30 12.49
C HIS A 376 -7.90 -12.68 12.24
N PRO A 377 -8.00 -11.45 11.71
CA PRO A 377 -9.27 -10.91 11.23
C PRO A 377 -9.86 -11.84 10.16
N TYR A 378 -11.14 -12.16 10.27
CA TYR A 378 -11.81 -13.13 9.41
C TYR A 378 -11.76 -12.70 7.94
N GLU A 379 -11.99 -11.42 7.64
CA GLU A 379 -11.94 -10.90 6.26
C GLU A 379 -10.58 -11.15 5.59
N SER A 380 -9.48 -11.09 6.34
CA SER A 380 -8.12 -11.35 5.82
C SER A 380 -7.85 -12.83 5.54
N VAL A 381 -8.66 -13.75 6.08
CA VAL A 381 -8.46 -15.20 5.95
C VAL A 381 -9.69 -15.91 5.36
N ARG A 382 -10.70 -15.17 4.91
CA ARG A 382 -11.98 -15.71 4.45
C ARG A 382 -11.84 -16.62 3.23
N GLU A 383 -10.84 -16.33 2.38
CA GLU A 383 -10.53 -17.09 1.16
C GLU A 383 -9.77 -18.40 1.46
N LEU A 384 -9.22 -18.55 2.67
CA LEU A 384 -8.55 -19.76 3.13
C LEU A 384 -9.59 -20.76 3.64
N THR A 385 -10.22 -21.46 2.71
CA THR A 385 -11.41 -22.29 2.98
C THR A 385 -11.09 -23.76 3.27
N THR A 386 -9.88 -24.23 2.96
CA THR A 386 -9.46 -25.64 3.17
C THR A 386 -8.36 -25.77 4.24
N PRO A 387 -8.17 -26.97 4.84
CA PRO A 387 -7.06 -27.24 5.76
C PRO A 387 -5.70 -26.86 5.16
N GLN A 388 -5.42 -27.29 3.92
CA GLN A 388 -4.15 -27.02 3.26
C GLN A 388 -3.89 -25.51 3.07
N GLN A 389 -4.90 -24.76 2.64
CA GLN A 389 -4.81 -23.30 2.49
C GLN A 389 -4.59 -22.60 3.83
N LEU A 390 -5.30 -23.02 4.89
CA LEU A 390 -5.12 -22.45 6.23
C LEU A 390 -3.74 -22.74 6.79
N TYR A 391 -3.26 -23.97 6.70
CA TYR A 391 -1.97 -24.34 7.28
C TYR A 391 -0.80 -23.71 6.54
N THR A 392 -0.84 -23.69 5.20
CA THR A 392 0.20 -23.07 4.39
C THR A 392 0.13 -21.55 4.48
N GLY A 393 -1.07 -20.99 4.41
CA GLY A 393 -1.33 -19.55 4.45
C GLY A 393 -0.96 -18.90 5.77
N LEU A 394 -1.15 -19.60 6.89
CA LEU A 394 -0.84 -19.09 8.23
C LEU A 394 0.48 -19.65 8.81
N GLY A 395 1.19 -20.48 8.05
CA GLY A 395 2.50 -21.02 8.46
C GLY A 395 2.41 -22.00 9.63
N LEU A 396 1.34 -22.80 9.67
CA LEU A 396 1.03 -23.75 10.74
C LEU A 396 1.61 -25.15 10.48
N LEU A 397 2.36 -25.38 9.39
CA LEU A 397 3.03 -26.65 9.09
C LEU A 397 4.46 -26.65 9.66
N HIS A 398 4.61 -26.97 10.95
CA HIS A 398 5.91 -27.08 11.60
C HIS A 398 5.85 -28.00 12.83
N ASP A 399 7.01 -28.41 13.36
CA ASP A 399 7.14 -29.45 14.40
C ASP A 399 6.43 -29.16 15.73
N ARG A 400 5.91 -27.94 15.94
CA ARG A 400 5.21 -27.56 17.19
C ARG A 400 3.70 -27.58 17.07
N THR A 401 3.16 -27.86 15.90
CA THR A 401 1.73 -28.03 15.66
C THR A 401 1.45 -29.47 15.24
N PRO A 402 0.24 -29.99 15.49
CA PRO A 402 -0.13 -31.35 15.10
C PRO A 402 -0.67 -31.44 13.65
N PHE A 403 -0.72 -30.32 12.93
CA PHE A 403 -1.36 -30.23 11.62
C PHE A 403 -0.55 -30.94 10.54
N ARG A 404 -1.27 -31.56 9.60
CA ARG A 404 -0.65 -32.27 8.48
C ARG A 404 -1.27 -31.81 7.17
N VAL A 405 -0.45 -31.79 6.12
CA VAL A 405 -0.89 -31.38 4.77
C VAL A 405 -2.02 -32.26 4.22
N ASP A 406 -2.11 -33.51 4.70
CA ASP A 406 -3.11 -34.50 4.32
C ASP A 406 -4.34 -34.56 5.26
N ASP A 407 -4.50 -33.60 6.18
CA ASP A 407 -5.69 -33.53 7.02
C ASP A 407 -6.94 -33.28 6.16
N GLU A 408 -7.93 -34.17 6.30
CA GLU A 408 -9.19 -34.11 5.55
C GLU A 408 -10.16 -33.03 6.09
N GLU A 409 -9.95 -32.58 7.33
CA GLU A 409 -10.74 -31.53 7.98
C GLU A 409 -9.94 -30.74 9.02
N VAL A 410 -10.34 -29.50 9.26
CA VAL A 410 -9.78 -28.61 10.28
C VAL A 410 -10.90 -27.88 11.02
N HIS A 411 -10.67 -27.52 12.27
CA HIS A 411 -11.61 -26.73 13.06
C HIS A 411 -11.11 -25.29 13.24
N VAL A 412 -12.03 -24.35 13.14
CA VAL A 412 -11.77 -22.92 13.38
C VAL A 412 -12.76 -22.37 14.39
N LEU A 413 -12.31 -21.43 15.19
CA LEU A 413 -13.11 -20.65 16.12
C LEU A 413 -13.33 -19.26 15.54
N ARG A 414 -14.57 -18.75 15.51
CA ARG A 414 -14.92 -17.41 15.02
C ARG A 414 -15.69 -16.61 16.07
N TRP A 415 -15.36 -15.34 16.27
CA TRP A 415 -16.04 -14.48 17.25
C TRP A 415 -15.86 -12.99 16.94
N THR A 416 -16.84 -12.18 17.29
CA THR A 416 -16.79 -10.72 17.19
C THR A 416 -16.03 -10.13 18.38
N ALA A 417 -15.02 -9.28 18.14
CA ALA A 417 -14.19 -8.67 19.16
C ALA A 417 -14.77 -7.33 19.65
N TYR A 418 -15.47 -7.33 20.79
CA TYR A 418 -16.11 -6.12 21.37
C TYR A 418 -15.17 -5.25 22.24
N CYS A 419 -13.92 -5.68 22.46
CA CYS A 419 -12.90 -4.93 23.18
C CYS A 419 -11.60 -4.90 22.35
N PRO A 420 -11.51 -4.04 21.31
CA PRO A 420 -10.44 -4.10 20.32
C PRO A 420 -9.03 -3.96 20.92
N GLU A 421 -8.87 -3.22 22.01
CA GLU A 421 -7.58 -3.05 22.71
C GLU A 421 -6.97 -4.37 23.25
N LEU A 422 -7.79 -5.41 23.44
CA LEU A 422 -7.30 -6.73 23.85
C LEU A 422 -6.66 -7.52 22.70
N TYR A 423 -6.77 -7.02 21.47
CA TYR A 423 -6.27 -7.64 20.25
C TYR A 423 -5.18 -6.74 19.67
N ARG A 424 -3.92 -7.08 19.95
CA ARG A 424 -2.76 -6.31 19.51
C ARG A 424 -2.01 -7.06 18.42
N LEU A 425 -1.51 -6.33 17.42
CA LEU A 425 -0.61 -6.90 16.41
C LEU A 425 0.56 -7.62 17.10
N ALA A 426 0.93 -8.79 16.59
CA ALA A 426 1.97 -9.62 17.17
C ALA A 426 3.38 -9.12 16.81
N ILE A 427 3.70 -7.90 17.23
CA ILE A 427 5.03 -7.30 17.07
C ILE A 427 5.97 -7.83 18.16
N GLY A 428 7.14 -8.33 17.78
CA GLY A 428 8.03 -8.98 18.73
C GLY A 428 9.20 -9.73 18.11
N GLY A 429 9.67 -10.75 18.82
CA GLY A 429 10.80 -11.56 18.36
C GLY A 429 10.80 -12.97 18.91
N ARG A 430 11.77 -13.77 18.48
CA ARG A 430 11.91 -15.17 18.91
C ARG A 430 12.55 -15.34 20.28
N ASP A 431 13.17 -14.27 20.76
CA ASP A 431 13.77 -14.13 22.06
C ASP A 431 13.61 -12.69 22.54
N GLU A 432 13.96 -12.44 23.80
CA GLU A 432 13.82 -11.12 24.40
C GLU A 432 14.66 -10.05 23.70
N ARG A 433 15.80 -10.45 23.14
CA ARG A 433 16.71 -9.55 22.41
C ARG A 433 16.07 -9.05 21.12
N THR A 434 15.50 -9.97 20.34
CA THR A 434 14.83 -9.66 19.06
C THR A 434 13.50 -8.96 19.27
N ARG A 435 12.76 -9.26 20.35
CA ARG A 435 11.58 -8.49 20.75
C ARG A 435 11.94 -7.04 21.07
N ALA A 436 12.95 -6.82 21.91
CA ALA A 436 13.37 -5.48 22.31
C ALA A 436 13.89 -4.63 21.14
N ALA A 437 14.48 -5.26 20.12
CA ALA A 437 15.00 -4.56 18.93
C ALA A 437 13.90 -3.88 18.08
N VAL A 438 12.65 -4.32 18.20
CA VAL A 438 11.50 -3.77 17.46
C VAL A 438 10.49 -3.08 18.36
N ASP A 439 10.88 -2.78 19.61
CA ASP A 439 10.00 -2.35 20.71
C ASP A 439 8.70 -3.18 20.80
N GLY A 440 8.79 -4.45 20.40
CA GLY A 440 7.66 -5.35 20.32
C GLY A 440 7.26 -5.83 21.71
N TRP A 441 6.16 -6.54 21.84
CA TRP A 441 5.69 -7.01 23.17
C TRP A 441 5.58 -8.53 23.25
N VAL A 442 5.73 -9.23 22.12
CA VAL A 442 5.60 -10.69 22.04
C VAL A 442 6.98 -11.35 21.98
N VAL A 443 7.19 -12.36 22.83
CA VAL A 443 8.24 -13.36 22.62
C VAL A 443 7.57 -14.68 22.27
N ALA A 444 7.79 -15.18 21.06
CA ALA A 444 7.26 -16.46 20.62
C ALA A 444 8.24 -17.18 19.70
N PRO A 445 8.33 -18.51 19.77
CA PRO A 445 9.43 -19.19 19.12
C PRO A 445 9.08 -19.46 17.63
N ALA A 446 10.07 -19.85 16.81
CA ALA A 446 9.85 -20.11 15.37
C ALA A 446 8.62 -21.04 15.11
N PRO A 447 7.82 -20.79 14.06
CA PRO A 447 8.09 -19.92 12.91
C PRO A 447 7.71 -18.43 13.10
N PHE A 448 7.36 -17.99 14.31
CA PHE A 448 7.00 -16.59 14.59
C PHE A 448 8.01 -15.57 14.01
N LEU A 449 7.50 -14.63 13.21
CA LEU A 449 8.29 -13.59 12.56
C LEU A 449 8.43 -12.34 13.44
N GLY A 450 7.41 -12.02 14.24
CA GLY A 450 7.43 -10.81 15.07
C GLY A 450 7.11 -9.51 14.33
N SER A 451 6.63 -9.60 13.10
CA SER A 451 6.24 -8.46 12.25
C SER A 451 4.75 -8.11 12.31
N GLY A 452 3.95 -8.85 13.10
CA GLY A 452 2.49 -8.71 13.07
C GLY A 452 1.83 -9.36 11.87
N ILE A 453 2.55 -10.17 11.10
CA ILE A 453 2.06 -10.96 9.96
C ILE A 453 2.32 -12.45 10.21
N ALA A 454 1.37 -13.29 9.80
CA ALA A 454 1.49 -14.74 9.93
C ALA A 454 2.66 -15.29 9.09
N PRO A 455 3.39 -16.30 9.56
CA PRO A 455 4.60 -16.82 8.89
C PRO A 455 4.33 -17.60 7.59
N GLY A 456 3.08 -17.70 7.16
CA GLY A 456 2.68 -18.45 5.98
C GLY A 456 2.53 -17.61 4.72
N SER A 457 2.07 -18.25 3.65
CA SER A 457 2.01 -17.63 2.32
C SER A 457 0.88 -16.61 2.13
N ALA A 458 -0.07 -16.50 3.07
CA ALA A 458 -1.24 -15.64 2.91
C ALA A 458 -0.98 -14.17 3.30
N GLY A 459 0.10 -13.88 4.03
CA GLY A 459 0.38 -12.52 4.50
C GLY A 459 -0.70 -11.95 5.43
N ALA A 460 -1.48 -12.82 6.08
CA ALA A 460 -2.58 -12.39 6.94
C ALA A 460 -2.06 -11.65 8.19
N PRO A 461 -2.67 -10.52 8.60
CA PRO A 461 -2.38 -9.89 9.87
C PRO A 461 -2.48 -10.88 11.02
N GLU A 462 -1.43 -10.97 11.82
CA GLU A 462 -1.31 -11.87 12.97
C GLU A 462 -1.38 -11.05 14.25
N PHE A 463 -2.47 -11.24 14.98
CA PHE A 463 -2.70 -10.63 16.28
C PHE A 463 -2.38 -11.63 17.37
N LYS A 464 -1.89 -11.14 18.51
CA LYS A 464 -1.67 -11.95 19.70
C LYS A 464 -2.69 -11.55 20.76
N VAL A 465 -3.38 -12.55 21.31
CA VAL A 465 -4.25 -12.41 22.48
C VAL A 465 -3.68 -13.22 23.63
N ASP A 466 -3.60 -12.63 24.82
CA ASP A 466 -3.11 -13.34 26.00
C ASP A 466 -4.15 -14.30 26.55
N SER A 467 -5.35 -13.79 26.85
CA SER A 467 -6.51 -14.57 27.25
C SER A 467 -7.75 -13.68 27.28
N VAL A 468 -8.68 -13.88 26.34
CA VAL A 468 -9.94 -13.12 26.28
C VAL A 468 -11.12 -14.06 26.39
N GLU A 469 -12.17 -13.64 27.11
CA GLU A 469 -13.42 -14.41 27.17
C GLU A 469 -14.16 -14.32 25.84
N LEU A 470 -14.67 -15.46 25.38
CA LEU A 470 -15.44 -15.53 24.15
C LEU A 470 -16.81 -14.90 24.38
N PRO A 471 -17.28 -14.06 23.45
CA PRO A 471 -18.61 -13.48 23.52
C PRO A 471 -19.68 -14.55 23.24
N HIS A 472 -20.92 -14.26 23.67
CA HIS A 472 -22.08 -15.04 23.25
C HIS A 472 -22.13 -15.11 21.72
N GLY A 473 -22.42 -16.29 21.18
CA GLY A 473 -22.48 -16.53 19.74
C GLY A 473 -21.14 -16.78 19.07
N ALA A 474 -20.03 -16.92 19.82
CA ALA A 474 -18.79 -17.43 19.25
C ALA A 474 -19.01 -18.84 18.66
N GLN A 475 -18.51 -19.07 17.45
CA GLN A 475 -18.81 -20.26 16.67
C GLN A 475 -17.58 -21.15 16.52
N LEU A 476 -17.76 -22.44 16.77
CA LEU A 476 -16.79 -23.47 16.40
C LEU A 476 -17.27 -24.12 15.10
N CYS A 477 -16.48 -23.95 14.04
CA CYS A 477 -16.79 -24.43 12.71
C CYS A 477 -15.78 -25.49 12.28
N ARG A 478 -16.22 -26.38 11.39
CA ARG A 478 -15.39 -27.38 10.73
C ARG A 478 -15.35 -27.11 9.24
N LEU A 479 -14.14 -27.13 8.67
CA LEU A 479 -13.85 -26.98 7.25
C LEU A 479 -13.29 -28.30 6.72
N ASP A 480 -13.88 -28.85 5.66
CA ASP A 480 -13.36 -30.04 5.00
C ASP A 480 -12.35 -29.69 3.89
N ARG A 481 -11.65 -30.70 3.36
CA ARG A 481 -10.71 -30.58 2.22
C ARG A 481 -11.29 -29.96 0.94
N TYR A 482 -12.61 -29.86 0.83
CA TYR A 482 -13.30 -29.31 -0.34
C TYR A 482 -13.78 -27.87 -0.08
N GLY A 483 -13.47 -27.30 1.08
CA GLY A 483 -13.88 -25.95 1.47
C GLY A 483 -15.30 -25.88 2.02
N ARG A 484 -15.96 -27.03 2.28
CA ARG A 484 -17.29 -27.03 2.86
C ARG A 484 -17.21 -26.75 4.35
N GLN A 485 -17.98 -25.76 4.77
CA GLN A 485 -18.11 -25.36 6.16
C GLN A 485 -19.34 -26.02 6.81
N SER A 486 -19.15 -26.53 8.03
CA SER A 486 -20.23 -26.98 8.90
C SER A 486 -20.05 -26.39 10.30
N GLU A 487 -21.13 -25.88 10.89
CA GLU A 487 -21.12 -25.42 12.28
C GLU A 487 -21.13 -26.65 13.20
N VAL A 488 -20.26 -26.64 14.22
CA VAL A 488 -20.11 -27.75 15.18
C VAL A 488 -20.75 -27.38 16.51
N ALA A 489 -20.49 -26.18 17.01
CA ALA A 489 -21.07 -25.68 18.25
C ALA A 489 -21.05 -24.14 18.29
N ASN A 490 -21.96 -23.56 19.07
CA ASN A 490 -21.94 -22.14 19.42
C ASN A 490 -21.77 -21.99 20.93
N PHE A 491 -21.05 -20.97 21.33
CA PHE A 491 -20.87 -20.62 22.73
C PHE A 491 -22.04 -19.79 23.24
N ASP A 492 -22.68 -20.27 24.30
CA ASP A 492 -23.69 -19.52 25.03
C ASP A 492 -23.07 -18.96 26.31
N ALA A 493 -22.85 -17.64 26.34
CA ALA A 493 -22.26 -16.96 27.49
C ALA A 493 -23.18 -16.93 28.73
N ASP A 494 -24.51 -17.06 28.57
CA ASP A 494 -25.44 -17.04 29.71
C ASP A 494 -25.34 -18.33 30.53
N THR A 495 -25.19 -19.46 29.84
CA THR A 495 -24.99 -20.77 30.47
C THR A 495 -23.51 -21.11 30.67
N GLY A 496 -22.61 -20.41 29.96
CA GLY A 496 -21.18 -20.69 29.94
C GLY A 496 -20.85 -22.04 29.30
N THR A 497 -21.69 -22.50 28.36
CA THR A 497 -21.58 -23.82 27.74
C THR A 497 -21.52 -23.75 26.21
N TRP A 498 -20.92 -24.77 25.61
CA TRP A 498 -20.94 -24.97 24.16
C TRP A 498 -22.17 -25.79 23.77
N ALA A 499 -23.10 -25.18 23.07
CA ALA A 499 -24.27 -25.84 22.50
C ALA A 499 -23.89 -26.43 21.14
N ALA A 500 -23.96 -27.75 21.00
CA ALA A 500 -23.75 -28.40 19.70
C ALA A 500 -24.75 -27.84 18.68
N ALA A 501 -24.26 -27.51 17.49
CA ALA A 501 -25.11 -27.12 16.38
C ALA A 501 -25.93 -28.35 15.99
N VAL A 502 -27.24 -28.31 16.27
CA VAL A 502 -28.15 -29.41 15.91
C VAL A 502 -28.35 -29.38 14.39
N GLY A 503 -27.46 -30.04 13.65
CA GLY A 503 -27.69 -30.35 12.25
C GLY A 503 -28.93 -31.24 12.12
N ARG A 504 -29.85 -30.88 11.20
CA ARG A 504 -30.87 -31.81 10.72
C ARG A 504 -30.19 -33.13 10.32
N PRO A 505 -30.74 -34.30 10.67
CA PRO A 505 -30.15 -35.58 10.30
C PRO A 505 -30.16 -35.72 8.77
N SER A 506 -28.98 -35.79 8.15
CA SER A 506 -28.84 -36.29 6.79
C SER A 506 -28.68 -37.81 6.86
N TRP A 507 -29.78 -38.51 6.61
CA TRP A 507 -29.74 -39.92 6.24
C TRP A 507 -29.18 -40.02 4.83
N THR A 508 -28.07 -40.72 4.63
CA THR A 508 -27.81 -41.38 3.35
C THR A 508 -27.13 -42.71 3.57
N GLU A 509 -27.70 -43.70 2.89
CA GLU A 509 -27.71 -45.13 3.10
C GLU A 509 -26.34 -45.82 3.02
N ASP A 510 -26.14 -46.82 3.91
CA ASP A 510 -25.31 -47.98 3.64
C ASP A 510 -25.67 -48.54 2.26
N VAL A 511 -24.69 -48.60 1.34
CA VAL A 511 -24.76 -49.52 0.21
C VAL A 511 -23.64 -50.53 0.37
N ARG A 512 -24.11 -51.79 0.48
CA ARG A 512 -23.39 -53.05 0.62
C ARG A 512 -22.29 -53.29 -0.39
#